data_AF-A0A7J2LYQ0-F1
#
_entry.id   AF-A0A7J2LYQ0-F1
#
_cell.length_a   1.000
_cell.length_b   1.000
_cell.length_c   1.000
_cell.angle_alpha   90.00
_cell.angle_beta   90.00
_cell.angle_gamma   90.00
#
_symmetry.space_group_name_H-M   'P 1'
#
loop_
_entity.id
_entity.type
_entity.pdbx_description
1 polymer ?
#
loop_
_entity_poly.entity_id
_entity_poly.type
_entity_poly.pdbx_seq_one_letter_code
_entity_poly.pdbx_strand_id
1 'polypeptide(L)'
;MSWVGLPGYDCGLCGAPSCTSAARLMEARKLSKDACPFATVHIAQAWIAQPSPVRVVKPCPSRPTLAEVVLVVTPPESEFRPLDPDVLQLSLPSLGFRVRSALRGQMVIGERDDLRVNAFITGKITLRSEQGAERARSEVPRLLRAIAPALVCQAMGLSEAEVAAGCAGPDHRLLCRTAEVFSEAEIAVRGVPAKKALEERGDVMESLRSMASLDESDAEGALEVGLSLLLEGDTLGLWLFGVALEVLRALKNDPGRNYCENLAAVLKGRDVPRGDLKEAADARERDRVRPALAALHLIDAMDVAI
;
A
#
# COMPACT_ATOMS: atom_id res chain seq x y z
N MET A 1 12.64 9.65 2.20
CA MET A 1 12.54 10.60 1.08
C MET A 1 11.46 11.61 1.40
N SER A 2 11.64 12.89 1.04
CA SER A 2 10.62 13.90 1.30
C SER A 2 9.55 13.91 0.19
N TRP A 3 8.34 13.45 0.48
CA TRP A 3 7.22 13.42 -0.45
C TRP A 3 6.54 14.77 -0.50
N VAL A 4 6.67 15.52 -1.60
CA VAL A 4 5.97 16.82 -1.75
C VAL A 4 6.27 17.78 -0.56
N GLY A 5 7.50 17.77 -0.06
CA GLY A 5 7.89 18.58 1.11
C GLY A 5 7.46 18.02 2.47
N LEU A 6 6.85 16.82 2.51
CA LEU A 6 6.60 16.07 3.72
C LEU A 6 7.79 15.17 4.08
N PRO A 7 8.04 14.90 5.36
CA PRO A 7 9.30 14.30 5.82
C PRO A 7 9.41 12.78 5.68
N GLY A 8 8.31 12.06 5.44
CA GLY A 8 8.35 10.61 5.16
C GLY A 8 8.61 9.72 6.39
N TYR A 9 8.32 10.20 7.60
CA TYR A 9 8.37 9.38 8.82
C TYR A 9 7.01 8.76 9.20
N ASP A 10 5.92 9.13 8.52
CA ASP A 10 4.55 8.62 8.74
C ASP A 10 4.07 8.70 10.20
N CYS A 11 4.07 9.92 10.76
CA CYS A 11 3.81 10.15 12.19
C CYS A 11 2.34 10.10 12.62
N GLY A 12 1.40 10.21 11.68
CA GLY A 12 -0.03 10.32 12.00
C GLY A 12 -0.52 11.66 12.56
N LEU A 13 0.36 12.64 12.86
CA LEU A 13 -0.03 13.91 13.51
C LEU A 13 -1.05 14.77 12.73
N CYS A 14 -1.22 14.51 11.43
CA CYS A 14 -2.23 15.19 10.59
C CYS A 14 -3.48 14.33 10.33
N GLY A 15 -3.63 13.21 11.03
CA GLY A 15 -4.70 12.23 10.86
C GLY A 15 -4.55 11.29 9.66
N ALA A 16 -3.62 11.56 8.74
CA ALA A 16 -3.35 10.66 7.62
C ALA A 16 -2.44 9.49 8.03
N PRO A 17 -2.65 8.27 7.48
CA PRO A 17 -1.88 7.07 7.83
C PRO A 17 -0.42 7.12 7.32
N SER A 18 -0.16 7.91 6.28
CA SER A 18 1.17 8.12 5.73
C SER A 18 1.35 9.53 5.18
N CYS A 19 2.60 9.94 5.00
CA CYS A 19 2.94 11.21 4.35
C CYS A 19 2.47 11.20 2.88
N THR A 20 2.52 10.05 2.22
CA THR A 20 2.09 9.91 0.83
C THR A 20 0.57 10.09 0.71
N SER A 21 -0.21 9.55 1.64
CA SER A 21 -1.66 9.75 1.70
C SER A 21 -2.03 11.17 2.14
N ALA A 22 -1.30 11.76 3.09
CA ALA A 22 -1.44 13.18 3.45
C ALA A 22 -1.26 14.09 2.23
N ALA A 23 -0.17 13.91 1.47
CA ALA A 23 0.07 14.68 0.25
C ALA A 23 -1.10 14.52 -0.73
N ARG A 24 -1.57 13.28 -0.96
CA ARG A 24 -2.70 12.98 -1.84
C ARG A 24 -3.97 13.71 -1.44
N LEU A 25 -4.32 13.67 -0.16
CA LEU A 25 -5.51 14.32 0.39
C LEU A 25 -5.40 15.84 0.30
N MET A 26 -4.20 16.41 0.51
CA MET A 26 -3.97 17.84 0.35
C MET A 26 -4.03 18.29 -1.11
N GLU A 27 -3.49 17.50 -2.05
CA GLU A 27 -3.58 17.74 -3.51
C GLU A 27 -5.04 17.83 -3.96
N ALA A 28 -5.88 16.95 -3.43
CA ALA A 28 -7.32 16.91 -3.68
C ALA A 28 -8.14 17.89 -2.79
N ARG A 29 -7.48 18.70 -1.95
CA ARG A 29 -8.12 19.66 -1.02
C ARG A 29 -9.09 19.01 -0.01
N LYS A 30 -8.92 17.73 0.28
CA LYS A 30 -9.65 16.99 1.34
C LYS A 30 -8.99 17.14 2.70
N LEU A 31 -7.69 17.45 2.73
CA LEU A 31 -6.93 17.79 3.93
C LEU A 31 -6.37 19.21 3.79
N SER A 32 -6.55 20.05 4.81
CA SER A 32 -5.96 21.40 4.79
C SER A 32 -4.44 21.32 4.72
N LYS A 33 -3.81 22.19 3.93
CA LYS A 33 -2.34 22.31 3.88
C LYS A 33 -1.72 22.60 5.26
N ASP A 34 -2.47 23.26 6.14
CA ASP A 34 -2.03 23.66 7.48
C ASP A 34 -2.26 22.54 8.52
N ALA A 35 -2.88 21.41 8.12
CA ALA A 35 -3.12 20.28 9.01
C ALA A 35 -1.83 19.50 9.34
N CYS A 36 -0.83 19.50 8.46
CA CYS A 36 0.46 18.89 8.75
C CYS A 36 1.43 19.93 9.29
N PRO A 37 1.95 19.77 10.52
CA PRO A 37 2.90 20.73 11.12
C PRO A 37 4.27 20.77 10.42
N PHE A 38 4.49 19.93 9.41
CA PHE A 38 5.74 19.80 8.68
C PHE A 38 5.58 20.05 7.17
N ALA A 39 4.38 20.41 6.71
CA ALA A 39 4.17 20.76 5.31
C ALA A 39 4.89 22.07 4.99
N THR A 40 5.80 22.03 4.01
CA THR A 40 6.66 23.18 3.65
C THR A 40 6.47 23.68 2.22
N VAL A 41 5.66 23.01 1.39
CA VAL A 41 5.62 23.24 -0.06
C VAL A 41 4.19 23.52 -0.56
N HIS A 42 4.10 24.27 -1.67
CA HIS A 42 2.86 24.43 -2.44
C HIS A 42 2.46 23.09 -3.05
N ILE A 43 1.37 22.53 -2.54
CA ILE A 43 0.80 21.29 -3.04
C ILE A 43 -0.06 21.63 -4.27
N ALA A 44 0.38 21.18 -5.44
CA ALA A 44 -0.33 21.37 -6.70
C ALA A 44 -1.01 20.05 -7.09
N GLN A 45 -2.16 20.16 -7.77
CA GLN A 45 -2.87 18.99 -8.26
C GLN A 45 -1.98 18.19 -9.23
N ALA A 46 -1.77 16.90 -8.94
CA ALA A 46 -0.99 16.03 -9.78
C ALA A 46 -1.74 15.75 -11.11
N TRP A 47 -1.00 15.67 -12.22
CA TRP A 47 -1.54 15.14 -13.45
C TRP A 47 -1.80 13.64 -13.29
N ILE A 48 -2.98 13.17 -13.68
CA ILE A 48 -3.37 11.76 -13.63
C ILE A 48 -3.48 11.22 -15.06
N ALA A 49 -2.87 10.05 -15.31
CA ALA A 49 -2.89 9.43 -16.63
C ALA A 49 -4.32 9.00 -16.98
N GLN A 50 -4.80 9.32 -18.19
CA GLN A 50 -6.12 8.88 -18.64
C GLN A 50 -6.17 7.36 -18.82
N PRO A 51 -7.28 6.69 -18.42
CA PRO A 51 -7.46 5.26 -18.63
C PRO A 51 -7.14 4.87 -20.08
N SER A 52 -6.45 3.74 -20.26
CA SER A 52 -6.10 3.27 -21.59
C SER A 52 -6.03 1.75 -21.64
N PRO A 53 -6.43 1.13 -22.77
CA PRO A 53 -6.23 -0.29 -22.97
C PRO A 53 -4.75 -0.67 -22.85
N VAL A 54 -4.49 -1.89 -22.43
CA VAL A 54 -3.14 -2.47 -22.41
C VAL A 54 -2.55 -2.45 -23.82
N ARG A 55 -1.31 -1.99 -23.97
CA ARG A 55 -0.63 -1.90 -25.27
C ARG A 55 0.74 -2.55 -25.21
N VAL A 56 1.18 -3.11 -26.32
CA VAL A 56 2.55 -3.57 -26.51
C VAL A 56 3.25 -2.67 -27.50
N VAL A 57 4.43 -2.19 -27.12
CA VAL A 57 5.26 -1.30 -27.92
C VAL A 57 6.62 -1.97 -28.16
N LYS A 58 7.18 -1.79 -29.35
CA LYS A 58 8.59 -2.10 -29.64
C LYS A 58 9.38 -0.80 -29.57
N PRO A 59 10.05 -0.49 -28.44
CA PRO A 59 10.61 0.84 -28.22
C PRO A 59 11.85 1.14 -29.07
N CYS A 60 12.47 0.11 -29.69
CA CYS A 60 13.70 0.26 -30.43
C CYS A 60 13.73 -0.64 -31.67
N PRO A 61 13.73 -0.08 -32.90
CA PRO A 61 13.80 -0.87 -34.13
C PRO A 61 15.08 -1.71 -34.26
N SER A 62 16.20 -1.24 -33.69
CA SER A 62 17.49 -1.96 -33.72
C SER A 62 17.62 -3.07 -32.67
N ARG A 63 16.63 -3.23 -31.79
CA ARG A 63 16.53 -4.32 -30.82
C ARG A 63 15.22 -5.07 -30.99
N PRO A 64 15.14 -6.02 -31.93
CA PRO A 64 13.87 -6.64 -32.34
C PRO A 64 13.20 -7.47 -31.24
N THR A 65 13.97 -7.95 -30.25
CA THR A 65 13.48 -8.68 -29.08
C THR A 65 13.01 -7.76 -27.96
N LEU A 66 13.33 -6.47 -27.99
CA LEU A 66 12.91 -5.55 -26.94
C LEU A 66 11.42 -5.22 -27.10
N ALA A 67 10.64 -5.49 -26.07
CA ALA A 67 9.23 -5.16 -26.02
C ALA A 67 8.86 -4.50 -24.70
N GLU A 68 7.83 -3.66 -24.72
CA GLU A 68 7.31 -2.98 -23.55
C GLU A 68 5.79 -3.13 -23.51
N VAL A 69 5.26 -3.71 -22.43
CA VAL A 69 3.85 -3.68 -22.10
C VAL A 69 3.58 -2.39 -21.33
N VAL A 70 2.61 -1.62 -21.80
CA VAL A 70 2.15 -0.39 -21.16
C VAL A 70 0.78 -0.67 -20.54
N LEU A 71 0.72 -0.50 -19.22
CA LEU A 71 -0.48 -0.62 -18.40
C LEU A 71 -0.87 0.78 -17.89
N VAL A 72 -2.16 1.07 -17.86
CA VAL A 72 -2.69 2.25 -17.16
C VAL A 72 -3.68 1.75 -16.11
N VAL A 73 -3.31 1.92 -14.84
CA VAL A 73 -4.10 1.45 -13.68
C VAL A 73 -5.05 2.51 -13.14
N THR A 74 -5.19 3.63 -13.84
CA THR A 74 -6.10 4.71 -13.47
C THR A 74 -7.56 4.31 -13.73
N PRO A 75 -8.44 4.32 -12.72
CA PRO A 75 -9.89 4.21 -12.94
C PRO A 75 -10.45 5.46 -13.67
N PRO A 76 -11.58 5.33 -14.39
CA PRO A 76 -12.32 6.49 -14.88
C PRO A 76 -12.60 7.49 -13.74
N GLU A 77 -12.53 8.79 -14.03
CA GLU A 77 -12.87 9.88 -13.09
C GLU A 77 -12.00 9.91 -11.81
N SER A 78 -10.74 9.48 -11.90
CA SER A 78 -9.82 9.51 -10.75
C SER A 78 -9.58 10.93 -10.23
N GLU A 79 -9.85 11.13 -8.94
CA GLU A 79 -9.55 12.35 -8.19
C GLU A 79 -8.13 12.30 -7.60
N PHE A 80 -7.67 11.12 -7.20
CA PHE A 80 -6.38 10.88 -6.57
C PHE A 80 -5.42 10.18 -7.52
N ARG A 81 -4.13 10.53 -7.42
CA ARG A 81 -3.07 9.74 -8.08
C ARG A 81 -3.20 8.25 -7.69
N PRO A 82 -3.27 7.32 -8.66
CA PRO A 82 -3.76 5.96 -8.42
C PRO A 82 -2.74 4.99 -7.80
N LEU A 83 -1.49 5.42 -7.60
CA LEU A 83 -0.44 4.56 -7.07
C LEU A 83 0.29 5.20 -5.88
N ASP A 84 0.45 4.41 -4.83
CA ASP A 84 1.27 4.65 -3.67
C ASP A 84 2.71 4.17 -3.91
N PRO A 85 3.65 5.09 -4.08
CA PRO A 85 5.06 4.80 -4.37
C PRO A 85 5.85 4.22 -3.20
N ASP A 86 5.46 4.49 -1.95
CA ASP A 86 6.13 3.91 -0.80
C ASP A 86 5.74 2.44 -0.68
N VAL A 87 4.46 2.14 -0.91
CA VAL A 87 3.99 0.75 -0.97
C VAL A 87 4.56 0.00 -2.18
N LEU A 88 4.69 0.62 -3.35
CA LEU A 88 5.36 0.02 -4.51
C LEU A 88 6.82 -0.38 -4.22
N GLN A 89 7.54 0.44 -3.45
CA GLN A 89 8.92 0.14 -3.06
C GLN A 89 9.02 -1.09 -2.15
N LEU A 90 7.98 -1.37 -1.37
CA LEU A 90 7.90 -2.53 -0.49
C LEU A 90 7.43 -3.79 -1.23
N SER A 91 6.53 -3.65 -2.20
CA SER A 91 5.88 -4.81 -2.80
C SER A 91 6.60 -5.38 -4.02
N LEU A 92 7.20 -4.54 -4.88
CA LEU A 92 7.91 -4.98 -6.07
C LEU A 92 9.13 -5.91 -5.82
N PRO A 93 9.89 -5.79 -4.72
CA PRO A 93 10.99 -6.72 -4.41
C PRO A 93 10.56 -8.20 -4.34
N SER A 94 9.30 -8.50 -4.00
CA SER A 94 8.77 -9.89 -3.99
C SER A 94 8.82 -10.59 -5.35
N LEU A 95 8.94 -9.82 -6.45
CA LEU A 95 9.13 -10.34 -7.79
C LEU A 95 10.60 -10.42 -8.22
N GLY A 96 11.54 -10.18 -7.30
CA GLY A 96 12.98 -10.18 -7.54
C GLY A 96 13.50 -8.88 -8.18
N PHE A 97 12.72 -7.79 -8.14
CA PHE A 97 13.20 -6.50 -8.62
C PHE A 97 14.08 -5.81 -7.58
N ARG A 98 15.19 -5.23 -8.02
CA ARG A 98 15.89 -4.20 -7.26
C ARG A 98 15.20 -2.86 -7.52
N VAL A 99 14.72 -2.23 -6.46
CA VAL A 99 13.80 -1.09 -6.56
C VAL A 99 14.45 0.21 -6.10
N ARG A 100 14.15 1.30 -6.80
CA ARG A 100 14.50 2.66 -6.38
C ARG A 100 13.42 3.65 -6.78
N SER A 101 13.30 4.72 -6.01
CA SER A 101 12.51 5.88 -6.43
C SER A 101 13.30 6.79 -7.37
N ALA A 102 12.59 7.47 -8.26
CA ALA A 102 13.09 8.44 -9.21
C ALA A 102 12.12 9.63 -9.31
N LEU A 103 12.53 10.69 -10.02
CA LEU A 103 11.70 11.90 -10.23
C LEU A 103 11.15 12.48 -8.92
N ARG A 104 12.00 12.58 -7.89
CA ARG A 104 11.64 13.11 -6.56
C ARG A 104 10.44 12.37 -5.94
N GLY A 105 10.40 11.05 -6.06
CA GLY A 105 9.30 10.24 -5.58
C GLY A 105 8.39 9.76 -6.70
N GLN A 106 8.14 10.59 -7.72
CA GLN A 106 7.02 10.42 -8.66
C GLN A 106 7.04 9.16 -9.53
N MET A 107 8.14 8.41 -9.50
CA MET A 107 8.27 7.15 -10.20
C MET A 107 9.03 6.15 -9.33
N VAL A 108 8.61 4.88 -9.39
CA VAL A 108 9.34 3.74 -8.85
C VAL A 108 9.87 2.92 -10.02
N ILE A 109 11.17 2.63 -10.01
CA ILE A 109 11.85 1.80 -11.01
C ILE A 109 12.25 0.48 -10.34
N GLY A 110 11.81 -0.64 -10.92
CA GLY A 110 12.26 -1.98 -10.57
C GLY A 110 13.10 -2.57 -11.70
N GLU A 111 14.28 -3.10 -11.39
CA GLU A 111 15.18 -3.73 -12.36
C GLU A 111 15.52 -5.17 -11.94
N ARG A 112 15.32 -6.11 -12.86
CA ARG A 112 15.68 -7.53 -12.80
C ARG A 112 16.41 -7.87 -14.10
N ASP A 113 17.15 -8.98 -14.16
CA ASP A 113 18.04 -9.32 -15.27
C ASP A 113 17.41 -9.20 -16.67
N ASP A 114 16.17 -9.66 -16.84
CA ASP A 114 15.44 -9.66 -18.11
C ASP A 114 14.32 -8.61 -18.20
N LEU A 115 13.93 -8.03 -17.06
CA LEU A 115 12.75 -7.16 -16.94
C LEU A 115 13.06 -5.83 -16.28
N ARG A 116 12.35 -4.80 -16.74
CA ARG A 116 12.32 -3.50 -16.09
C ARG A 116 10.90 -2.98 -15.94
N VAL A 117 10.53 -2.59 -14.73
CA VAL A 117 9.27 -1.92 -14.42
C VAL A 117 9.54 -0.44 -14.17
N ASN A 118 8.78 0.44 -14.82
CA ASN A 118 8.69 1.84 -14.42
C ASN A 118 7.23 2.14 -14.06
N ALA A 119 6.97 2.40 -12.79
CA ALA A 119 5.64 2.72 -12.26
C ALA A 119 5.59 4.21 -11.88
N PHE A 120 4.82 5.00 -12.63
CA PHE A 120 4.57 6.40 -12.33
C PHE A 120 3.39 6.50 -11.37
N ILE A 121 3.50 7.32 -10.32
CA ILE A 121 2.41 7.51 -9.35
C ILE A 121 1.09 7.95 -9.99
N THR A 122 1.17 8.53 -11.19
CA THR A 122 0.05 9.02 -12.00
C THR A 122 -0.77 7.91 -12.67
N GLY A 123 -0.35 6.64 -12.52
CA GLY A 123 -1.10 5.47 -12.98
C GLY A 123 -0.57 4.77 -14.22
N LYS A 124 0.48 5.30 -14.85
CA LYS A 124 1.13 4.61 -15.96
C LYS A 124 2.20 3.65 -15.43
N ILE A 125 2.15 2.40 -15.86
CA ILE A 125 3.18 1.40 -15.58
C ILE A 125 3.71 0.86 -16.91
N THR A 126 5.02 0.78 -17.04
CA THR A 126 5.64 0.10 -18.18
C THR A 126 6.44 -1.10 -17.69
N LEU A 127 6.22 -2.25 -18.32
CA LEU A 127 6.97 -3.48 -18.10
C LEU A 127 7.71 -3.82 -19.39
N ARG A 128 9.02 -3.63 -19.36
CA ARG A 128 9.93 -3.90 -20.47
C ARG A 128 10.60 -5.25 -20.31
N SER A 129 10.68 -6.01 -21.40
CA SER A 129 11.40 -7.27 -21.49
C SER A 129 12.40 -7.24 -22.65
N GLU A 130 13.63 -7.66 -22.39
CA GLU A 130 14.64 -7.87 -23.43
C GLU A 130 14.39 -9.16 -24.24
N GLN A 131 13.51 -10.05 -23.75
CA GLN A 131 13.18 -11.35 -24.38
C GLN A 131 11.89 -11.34 -25.22
N GLY A 132 11.20 -10.19 -25.33
CA GLY A 132 10.04 -10.04 -26.21
C GLY A 132 8.71 -9.85 -25.51
N ALA A 133 7.68 -9.65 -26.34
CA ALA A 133 6.34 -9.26 -25.90
C ALA A 133 5.64 -10.35 -25.10
N GLU A 134 5.81 -11.62 -25.48
CA GLU A 134 5.19 -12.76 -24.79
C GLU A 134 5.73 -12.88 -23.36
N ARG A 135 7.05 -12.75 -23.19
CA ARG A 135 7.70 -12.73 -21.87
C ARG A 135 7.17 -11.59 -20.99
N ALA A 136 7.05 -10.38 -21.55
CA ALA A 136 6.51 -9.25 -20.80
C ALA A 136 5.04 -9.47 -20.42
N ARG A 137 4.21 -9.98 -21.35
CA ARG A 137 2.79 -10.26 -21.11
C ARG A 137 2.59 -11.34 -20.04
N SER A 138 3.40 -12.39 -20.02
CA SER A 138 3.25 -13.48 -19.04
C SER A 138 3.51 -13.04 -17.59
N GLU A 139 4.19 -11.92 -17.38
CA GLU A 139 4.49 -11.37 -16.06
C GLU A 139 3.45 -10.34 -15.59
N VAL A 140 2.56 -9.89 -16.48
CA VAL A 140 1.53 -8.88 -16.15
C VAL A 140 0.65 -9.32 -14.99
N PRO A 141 0.09 -10.54 -14.93
CA PRO A 141 -0.75 -10.94 -13.80
C PRO A 141 -0.01 -10.88 -12.45
N ARG A 142 1.23 -11.38 -12.41
CA ARG A 142 2.07 -11.34 -11.19
C ARG A 142 2.44 -9.90 -10.80
N LEU A 143 2.75 -9.06 -11.79
CA LEU A 143 3.00 -7.64 -11.56
C LEU A 143 1.77 -6.95 -10.98
N LEU A 144 0.59 -7.16 -11.56
CA LEU A 144 -0.67 -6.57 -11.08
C LEU A 144 -0.96 -6.99 -9.63
N ARG A 145 -0.80 -8.29 -9.30
CA ARG A 145 -0.91 -8.77 -7.92
C ARG A 145 0.06 -8.09 -6.98
N ALA A 146 1.34 -7.97 -7.36
CA ALA A 146 2.35 -7.32 -6.53
C ALA A 146 2.09 -5.83 -6.31
N ILE A 147 1.51 -5.11 -7.27
CA ILE A 147 1.20 -3.69 -7.10
C ILE A 147 -0.16 -3.44 -6.45
N ALA A 148 -1.00 -4.45 -6.28
CA ALA A 148 -2.34 -4.30 -5.71
C ALA A 148 -2.35 -3.54 -4.37
N PRO A 149 -1.42 -3.78 -3.42
CA PRO A 149 -1.38 -3.03 -2.16
C PRO A 149 -1.10 -1.53 -2.35
N ALA A 150 -0.43 -1.17 -3.45
CA ALA A 150 -0.09 0.20 -3.78
C ALA A 150 -1.18 0.93 -4.55
N LEU A 151 -2.23 0.26 -5.02
CA LEU A 151 -3.34 0.96 -5.65
C LEU A 151 -3.99 1.92 -4.67
N VAL A 152 -4.56 3.00 -5.18
CA VAL A 152 -5.25 3.99 -4.35
C VAL A 152 -6.75 3.89 -4.57
N CYS A 153 -7.48 3.64 -3.48
CA CYS A 153 -8.94 3.66 -3.46
C CYS A 153 -9.43 5.07 -3.75
N GLN A 154 -10.07 5.26 -4.91
CA GLN A 154 -10.52 6.59 -5.35
C GLN A 154 -11.66 7.16 -4.50
N ALA A 155 -12.33 6.36 -3.67
CA ALA A 155 -13.34 6.85 -2.73
C ALA A 155 -12.73 7.56 -1.51
N MET A 156 -11.54 7.12 -1.08
CA MET A 156 -10.95 7.53 0.20
C MET A 156 -9.59 8.25 0.04
N GLY A 157 -8.94 8.09 -1.10
CA GLY A 157 -7.59 8.61 -1.32
C GLY A 157 -6.51 7.88 -0.53
N LEU A 158 -6.79 6.66 -0.05
CA LEU A 158 -5.89 5.78 0.70
C LEU A 158 -5.36 4.64 -0.17
N SER A 159 -4.15 4.14 0.11
CA SER A 159 -3.68 2.94 -0.60
C SER A 159 -4.48 1.71 -0.16
N GLU A 160 -4.56 0.68 -0.99
CA GLU A 160 -5.25 -0.57 -0.64
C GLU A 160 -4.61 -1.25 0.57
N ALA A 161 -3.29 -1.13 0.76
CA ALA A 161 -2.64 -1.55 2.00
C ALA A 161 -3.16 -0.80 3.24
N GLU A 162 -3.42 0.51 3.12
CA GLU A 162 -3.97 1.31 4.21
C GLU A 162 -5.45 0.99 4.47
N VAL A 163 -6.24 0.77 3.40
CA VAL A 163 -7.62 0.29 3.51
C VAL A 163 -7.63 -1.07 4.23
N ALA A 164 -6.73 -1.98 3.85
CA ALA A 164 -6.64 -3.31 4.44
C ALA A 164 -6.19 -3.29 5.91
N ALA A 165 -5.38 -2.31 6.28
CA ALA A 165 -5.04 -2.01 7.67
C ALA A 165 -6.21 -1.39 8.47
N GLY A 166 -7.38 -1.16 7.87
CA GLY A 166 -8.56 -0.61 8.53
C GLY A 166 -8.64 0.93 8.54
N CYS A 167 -7.76 1.64 7.83
CA CYS A 167 -7.74 3.11 7.82
C CYS A 167 -9.00 3.75 7.20
N ALA A 168 -9.75 2.99 6.39
CA ALA A 168 -11.01 3.43 5.79
C ALA A 168 -12.24 3.15 6.67
N GLY A 169 -12.05 2.54 7.84
CA GLY A 169 -13.11 2.06 8.73
C GLY A 169 -13.55 0.62 8.44
N PRO A 170 -14.43 0.08 9.31
CA PRO A 170 -14.94 -1.28 9.18
C PRO A 170 -15.86 -1.42 7.96
N ASP A 171 -16.08 -2.65 7.49
CA ASP A 171 -16.92 -3.01 6.34
C ASP A 171 -16.48 -2.43 4.99
N HIS A 172 -15.39 -1.64 4.95
CA HIS A 172 -14.86 -1.14 3.70
C HIS A 172 -14.32 -2.31 2.85
N ARG A 173 -14.64 -2.31 1.55
CA ARG A 173 -14.22 -3.36 0.63
C ARG A 173 -12.82 -3.06 0.06
N LEU A 174 -11.97 -4.09 0.02
CA LEU A 174 -10.69 -4.03 -0.70
C LEU A 174 -10.88 -3.96 -2.21
N LEU A 175 -9.91 -3.34 -2.88
CA LEU A 175 -9.90 -3.15 -4.33
C LEU A 175 -11.15 -2.38 -4.79
N CYS A 176 -11.55 -1.39 -3.99
CA CYS A 176 -12.66 -0.49 -4.25
C CYS A 176 -12.39 0.34 -5.50
N ARG A 177 -13.20 0.13 -6.55
CA ARG A 177 -13.10 0.87 -7.81
C ARG A 177 -11.74 0.71 -8.48
N THR A 178 -11.16 -0.50 -8.48
CA THR A 178 -9.98 -0.80 -9.28
C THR A 178 -10.27 -0.66 -10.78
N ALA A 179 -9.27 -0.23 -11.54
CA ALA A 179 -9.34 -0.18 -12.99
C ALA A 179 -9.57 -1.57 -13.60
N GLU A 180 -10.27 -1.64 -14.73
CA GLU A 180 -10.58 -2.88 -15.47
C GLU A 180 -9.34 -3.74 -15.77
N VAL A 181 -8.15 -3.12 -15.82
CA VAL A 181 -6.85 -3.78 -16.00
C VAL A 181 -6.57 -4.86 -14.94
N PHE A 182 -7.22 -4.83 -13.78
CA PHE A 182 -7.09 -5.86 -12.74
C PHE A 182 -7.86 -7.14 -13.01
N SER A 183 -8.74 -7.18 -14.02
CA SER A 183 -9.37 -8.43 -14.45
C SER A 183 -8.33 -9.48 -14.85
N GLU A 184 -7.18 -9.06 -15.41
CA GLU A 184 -6.05 -9.93 -15.74
C GLU A 184 -5.25 -10.41 -14.51
N ALA A 185 -5.44 -9.80 -13.35
CA ALA A 185 -4.74 -10.20 -12.12
C ALA A 185 -5.36 -11.43 -11.46
N GLU A 186 -6.61 -11.79 -11.80
CA GLU A 186 -7.35 -12.92 -11.20
C GLU A 186 -7.28 -12.93 -9.65
N ILE A 187 -7.34 -11.75 -9.03
CA ILE A 187 -7.38 -11.63 -7.57
C ILE A 187 -8.80 -11.95 -7.10
N ALA A 188 -8.94 -12.95 -6.22
CA ALA A 188 -10.23 -13.42 -5.75
C ALA A 188 -10.78 -12.54 -4.61
N VAL A 189 -11.61 -11.55 -4.93
CA VAL A 189 -12.30 -10.74 -3.92
C VAL A 189 -13.48 -11.52 -3.34
N ARG A 190 -13.43 -11.85 -2.05
CA ARG A 190 -14.37 -12.78 -1.40
C ARG A 190 -15.64 -12.10 -0.86
N GLY A 191 -15.58 -10.81 -0.60
CA GLY A 191 -16.63 -10.03 0.05
C GLY A 191 -16.93 -10.45 1.49
N VAL A 192 -15.99 -11.13 2.16
CA VAL A 192 -16.17 -11.60 3.54
C VAL A 192 -15.28 -10.79 4.50
N PRO A 193 -15.70 -10.57 5.76
CA PRO A 193 -14.83 -9.94 6.74
C PRO A 193 -13.53 -10.71 6.95
N ALA A 194 -12.41 -10.01 7.11
CA ALA A 194 -11.09 -10.61 7.36
C ALA A 194 -11.10 -11.57 8.55
N LYS A 195 -11.77 -11.20 9.65
CA LYS A 195 -11.95 -12.04 10.84
C LYS A 195 -12.52 -13.42 10.50
N LYS A 196 -13.52 -13.48 9.62
CA LYS A 196 -14.13 -14.75 9.20
C LYS A 196 -13.16 -15.57 8.33
N ALA A 197 -12.47 -14.93 7.40
CA ALA A 197 -11.49 -15.62 6.55
C ALA A 197 -10.31 -16.20 7.36
N LEU A 198 -9.92 -15.54 8.45
CA LEU A 198 -8.86 -15.97 9.34
C LEU A 198 -9.22 -17.24 10.14
N GLU A 199 -10.49 -17.51 10.39
CA GLU A 199 -10.93 -18.74 11.09
C GLU A 199 -10.54 -20.01 10.31
N GLU A 200 -10.41 -19.89 8.98
CA GLU A 200 -10.05 -20.99 8.07
C GLU A 200 -8.55 -21.00 7.70
N ARG A 201 -7.76 -20.03 8.17
CA ARG A 201 -6.35 -19.81 7.79
C ARG A 201 -5.44 -19.65 9.00
N GLY A 202 -5.18 -20.78 9.66
CA GLY A 202 -4.34 -20.85 10.86
C GLY A 202 -2.91 -20.33 10.66
N ASP A 203 -2.35 -20.52 9.47
CA ASP A 203 -1.02 -20.02 9.05
C ASP A 203 -0.96 -18.48 9.02
N VAL A 204 -2.01 -17.83 8.50
CA VAL A 204 -2.12 -16.36 8.48
C VAL A 204 -2.34 -15.82 9.89
N MET A 205 -3.18 -16.50 10.68
CA MET A 205 -3.42 -16.15 12.09
C MET A 205 -2.13 -16.25 12.94
N GLU A 206 -1.27 -17.23 12.67
CA GLU A 206 0.03 -17.34 13.34
C GLU A 206 0.93 -16.14 13.00
N SER A 207 1.01 -15.77 11.71
CA SER A 207 1.76 -14.60 11.24
C SER A 207 1.21 -13.28 11.81
N LEU A 208 -0.10 -13.16 12.01
CA LEU A 208 -0.70 -12.03 12.70
C LEU A 208 -0.25 -11.95 14.17
N ARG A 209 -0.28 -13.09 14.86
CA ARG A 209 0.03 -13.18 16.30
C ARG A 209 1.51 -13.01 16.59
N SER A 210 2.40 -13.42 15.69
CA SER A 210 3.85 -13.26 15.87
C SER A 210 4.23 -11.79 16.00
N MET A 211 3.62 -10.90 15.21
CA MET A 211 3.85 -9.45 15.28
C MET A 211 3.56 -8.83 16.66
N ALA A 212 2.82 -9.52 17.54
CA ALA A 212 2.59 -9.05 18.90
C ALA A 212 3.83 -9.11 19.82
N SER A 213 4.95 -9.68 19.33
CA SER A 213 6.28 -9.54 19.92
C SER A 213 6.82 -8.10 19.82
N LEU A 214 6.29 -7.32 18.85
CA LEU A 214 6.76 -5.98 18.48
C LEU A 214 8.21 -5.96 17.95
N ASP A 215 8.69 -7.11 17.45
CA ASP A 215 9.90 -7.21 16.65
C ASP A 215 9.63 -6.80 15.20
N GLU A 216 10.56 -6.03 14.62
CA GLU A 216 10.48 -5.62 13.22
C GLU A 216 10.58 -6.84 12.29
N SER A 217 11.36 -7.86 12.64
CA SER A 217 11.51 -9.06 11.79
C SER A 217 10.22 -9.85 11.66
N ASP A 218 9.39 -9.88 12.71
CA ASP A 218 8.10 -10.59 12.68
C ASP A 218 7.10 -9.87 11.77
N ALA A 219 7.12 -8.54 11.77
CA ALA A 219 6.29 -7.73 10.87
C ALA A 219 6.80 -7.77 9.42
N GLU A 220 8.12 -7.78 9.19
CA GLU A 220 8.70 -8.00 7.86
C GLU A 220 8.33 -9.39 7.33
N GLY A 221 8.42 -10.44 8.15
CA GLY A 221 8.01 -11.79 7.79
C GLY A 221 6.52 -11.89 7.44
N ALA A 222 5.64 -11.25 8.23
CA ALA A 222 4.22 -11.19 7.93
C ALA A 222 3.93 -10.46 6.60
N LEU A 223 4.70 -9.41 6.29
CA LEU A 223 4.61 -8.68 5.02
C LEU A 223 5.00 -9.58 3.83
N GLU A 224 6.06 -10.39 3.96
CA GLU A 224 6.47 -11.37 2.95
C GLU A 224 5.44 -12.49 2.73
N VAL A 225 4.86 -13.01 3.82
CA VAL A 225 3.76 -13.99 3.77
C VAL A 225 2.56 -13.39 3.06
N GLY A 226 2.19 -12.16 3.41
CA GLY A 226 1.08 -11.44 2.78
C GLY A 226 1.26 -11.27 1.26
N LEU A 227 2.45 -10.86 0.82
CA LEU A 227 2.76 -10.76 -0.60
C LEU A 227 2.73 -12.12 -1.29
N SER A 228 3.26 -13.17 -0.67
CA SER A 228 3.28 -14.51 -1.25
C SER A 228 1.87 -15.02 -1.54
N LEU A 229 0.95 -14.88 -0.57
CA LEU A 229 -0.47 -15.23 -0.74
C LEU A 229 -1.15 -14.38 -1.82
N LEU A 230 -0.85 -13.08 -1.85
CA LEU A 230 -1.41 -12.18 -2.85
C LEU A 230 -0.93 -12.51 -4.27
N LEU A 231 0.32 -12.94 -4.43
CA LEU A 231 0.87 -13.42 -5.70
C LEU A 231 0.19 -14.71 -6.18
N GLU A 232 -0.38 -15.51 -5.28
CA GLU A 232 -1.23 -16.66 -5.58
C GLU A 232 -2.69 -16.27 -5.87
N GLY A 233 -3.06 -15.00 -5.63
CA GLY A 233 -4.39 -14.46 -5.91
C GLY A 233 -5.32 -14.36 -4.68
N ASP A 234 -4.81 -14.61 -3.48
CA ASP A 234 -5.60 -14.55 -2.24
C ASP A 234 -5.60 -13.13 -1.63
N THR A 235 -6.78 -12.51 -1.55
CA THR A 235 -6.94 -11.16 -0.97
C THR A 235 -6.67 -11.10 0.53
N LEU A 236 -6.68 -12.23 1.25
CA LEU A 236 -6.22 -12.27 2.64
C LEU A 236 -4.72 -11.89 2.74
N GLY A 237 -3.95 -12.11 1.68
CA GLY A 237 -2.56 -11.65 1.58
C GLY A 237 -2.43 -10.13 1.57
N LEU A 238 -3.33 -9.42 0.87
CA LEU A 238 -3.40 -7.96 0.89
C LEU A 238 -3.73 -7.42 2.29
N TRP A 239 -4.65 -8.10 2.99
CA TRP A 239 -4.97 -7.78 4.39
C TRP A 239 -3.76 -7.92 5.31
N LEU A 240 -3.09 -9.08 5.29
CA LEU A 240 -1.92 -9.31 6.14
C LEU A 240 -0.80 -8.29 5.83
N PHE A 241 -0.57 -8.00 4.54
CA PHE A 241 0.38 -6.99 4.11
C PHE A 241 0.08 -5.61 4.70
N GLY A 242 -1.19 -5.18 4.63
CA GLY A 242 -1.63 -3.89 5.17
C GLY A 242 -1.41 -3.78 6.67
N VAL A 243 -1.85 -4.80 7.42
CA VAL A 243 -1.67 -4.88 8.88
C VAL A 243 -0.18 -4.82 9.24
N ALA A 244 0.67 -5.62 8.57
CA ALA A 244 2.10 -5.65 8.81
C ALA A 244 2.78 -4.29 8.53
N LEU A 245 2.40 -3.63 7.43
CA LEU A 245 2.88 -2.29 7.10
C LEU A 245 2.53 -1.27 8.19
N GLU A 246 1.31 -1.34 8.71
CA GLU A 246 0.84 -0.43 9.75
C GLU A 246 1.60 -0.63 11.07
N VAL A 247 1.90 -1.90 11.43
CA VAL A 247 2.76 -2.25 12.57
C VAL A 247 4.16 -1.68 12.37
N LEU A 248 4.83 -1.93 11.23
CA LEU A 248 6.17 -1.40 10.95
C LEU A 248 6.24 0.13 11.08
N ARG A 249 5.22 0.84 10.59
CA ARG A 249 5.11 2.29 10.75
C ARG A 249 5.00 2.71 12.21
N ALA A 250 4.28 1.95 13.05
CA ALA A 250 4.23 2.20 14.50
C ALA A 250 5.59 2.01 15.17
N LEU A 251 6.24 0.87 14.91
CA LEU A 251 7.55 0.52 15.47
C LEU A 251 8.63 1.55 15.11
N LYS A 252 8.61 2.06 13.87
CA LYS A 252 9.52 3.12 13.42
C LYS A 252 9.34 4.44 14.18
N ASN A 253 8.11 4.75 14.61
CA ASN A 253 7.79 6.00 15.29
C ASN A 253 7.98 5.91 16.81
N ASP A 254 7.92 4.70 17.38
CA ASP A 254 8.24 4.38 18.77
C ASP A 254 9.32 3.26 18.86
N PRO A 255 10.61 3.59 18.60
CA PRO A 255 11.71 2.62 18.67
C PRO A 255 11.87 1.96 20.04
N GLY A 256 11.48 2.67 21.11
CA GLY A 256 11.55 2.17 22.49
C GLY A 256 10.38 1.27 22.88
N ARG A 257 9.34 1.16 22.03
CA ARG A 257 8.11 0.40 22.27
C ARG A 257 7.35 0.85 23.53
N ASN A 258 7.52 2.10 23.95
CA ASN A 258 6.95 2.63 25.18
C ASN A 258 5.41 2.73 25.12
N TYR A 259 4.84 2.84 23.92
CA TYR A 259 3.42 3.08 23.68
C TYR A 259 2.76 2.01 22.79
N CYS A 260 3.44 0.88 22.57
CA CYS A 260 2.93 -0.21 21.72
C CYS A 260 2.14 -1.30 22.47
N GLU A 261 1.90 -1.17 23.78
CA GLU A 261 1.19 -2.20 24.57
C GLU A 261 -0.20 -2.53 24.00
N ASN A 262 -0.99 -1.49 23.70
CA ASN A 262 -2.32 -1.68 23.13
C ASN A 262 -2.26 -2.28 21.71
N LEU A 263 -1.25 -1.93 20.91
CA LEU A 263 -1.04 -2.53 19.59
C LEU A 263 -0.77 -4.04 19.72
N ALA A 264 0.11 -4.45 20.64
CA ALA A 264 0.37 -5.86 20.93
C ALA A 264 -0.88 -6.59 21.48
N ALA A 265 -1.73 -5.91 22.25
CA ALA A 265 -2.98 -6.46 22.74
C ALA A 265 -3.96 -6.75 21.60
N VAL A 266 -4.13 -5.80 20.66
CA VAL A 266 -4.96 -5.97 19.45
C VAL A 266 -4.45 -7.13 18.59
N LEU A 267 -3.14 -7.22 18.35
CA LEU A 267 -2.52 -8.32 17.59
C LEU A 267 -2.71 -9.70 18.25
N LYS A 268 -2.85 -9.74 19.59
CA LYS A 268 -3.21 -10.95 20.35
C LYS A 268 -4.71 -11.25 20.33
N GLY A 269 -5.52 -10.43 19.68
CA GLY A 269 -6.98 -10.54 19.64
C GLY A 269 -7.66 -10.14 20.95
N ARG A 270 -7.01 -9.32 21.79
CA ARG A 270 -7.61 -8.78 23.01
C ARG A 270 -8.44 -7.55 22.68
N ASP A 271 -9.52 -7.37 23.44
CA ASP A 271 -10.33 -6.16 23.36
C ASP A 271 -9.59 -4.98 23.99
N VAL A 272 -9.58 -3.84 23.31
CA VAL A 272 -8.91 -2.61 23.75
C VAL A 272 -9.89 -1.44 23.64
N PRO A 273 -10.13 -0.68 24.73
CA PRO A 273 -11.02 0.46 24.70
C PRO A 273 -10.61 1.51 23.66
N ARG A 274 -11.51 1.82 22.71
CA ARG A 274 -11.26 2.85 21.69
C ARG A 274 -11.09 4.26 22.29
N GLY A 275 -11.63 4.52 23.48
CA GLY A 275 -11.53 5.82 24.16
C GLY A 275 -10.07 6.20 24.46
N ASP A 276 -9.35 5.29 25.14
CA ASP A 276 -7.96 5.48 25.53
C ASP A 276 -7.05 5.67 24.31
N LEU A 277 -7.32 4.91 23.24
CA LEU A 277 -6.58 5.03 21.99
C LEU A 277 -6.83 6.36 21.28
N LYS A 278 -8.06 6.88 21.29
CA LYS A 278 -8.37 8.19 20.72
C LYS A 278 -7.67 9.31 21.48
N GLU A 279 -7.68 9.24 22.82
CA GLU A 279 -6.95 10.21 23.64
C GLU A 279 -5.43 10.18 23.35
N ALA A 280 -4.85 8.99 23.19
CA ALA A 280 -3.45 8.86 22.81
C ALA A 280 -3.16 9.33 21.37
N ALA A 281 -4.09 9.14 20.43
CA ALA A 281 -3.98 9.65 19.06
C ALA A 281 -4.12 11.18 18.96
N ASP A 282 -4.79 11.81 19.93
CA ASP A 282 -4.89 13.26 20.05
C ASP A 282 -3.68 13.89 20.79
N ALA A 283 -2.80 13.07 21.36
CA ALA A 283 -1.52 13.54 21.89
C ALA A 283 -0.73 14.20 20.75
N ARG A 284 0.01 15.30 20.99
CA ARG A 284 0.82 15.92 19.93
C ARG A 284 2.23 15.32 19.84
N GLU A 285 2.35 14.06 20.23
CA GLU A 285 3.61 13.32 20.43
C GLU A 285 3.65 12.11 19.50
N ARG A 286 4.57 12.14 18.54
CA ARG A 286 4.63 11.16 17.43
C ARG A 286 4.69 9.70 17.89
N ASP A 287 5.56 9.43 18.86
CA ASP A 287 5.80 8.12 19.46
C ASP A 287 4.57 7.57 20.20
N ARG A 288 3.65 8.44 20.62
CA ARG A 288 2.36 8.06 21.22
C ARG A 288 1.24 7.96 20.19
N VAL A 289 1.14 8.93 19.28
CA VAL A 289 0.09 9.01 18.25
C VAL A 289 0.12 7.80 17.33
N ARG A 290 1.32 7.47 16.83
CA ARG A 290 1.39 6.51 15.73
C ARG A 290 1.02 5.09 16.16
N PRO A 291 1.50 4.55 17.30
CA PRO A 291 1.03 3.27 17.82
C PRO A 291 -0.47 3.26 18.15
N ALA A 292 -1.00 4.37 18.69
CA ALA A 292 -2.42 4.47 19.00
C ALA A 292 -3.32 4.42 17.75
N LEU A 293 -2.94 5.14 16.69
CA LEU A 293 -3.60 5.08 15.40
C LEU A 293 -3.53 3.68 14.78
N ALA A 294 -2.35 3.04 14.81
CA ALA A 294 -2.21 1.67 14.32
C ALA A 294 -3.17 0.73 15.07
N ALA A 295 -3.22 0.80 16.41
CA ALA A 295 -4.14 -0.03 17.19
C ALA A 295 -5.61 0.24 16.82
N LEU A 296 -6.02 1.50 16.64
CA LEU A 296 -7.38 1.84 16.20
C LEU A 296 -7.71 1.26 14.83
N HIS A 297 -6.82 1.44 13.86
CA HIS A 297 -7.01 0.93 12.51
C HIS A 297 -7.08 -0.61 12.51
N LEU A 298 -6.21 -1.29 13.25
CA LEU A 298 -6.19 -2.75 13.32
C LEU A 298 -7.44 -3.35 13.97
N ILE A 299 -8.12 -2.63 14.87
CA ILE A 299 -9.44 -3.03 15.37
C ILE A 299 -10.45 -3.06 14.21
N ASP A 300 -10.49 -2.00 13.39
CA ASP A 300 -11.39 -1.93 12.23
C ASP A 300 -10.96 -2.88 11.10
N ALA A 301 -9.67 -3.20 10.98
CA ALA A 301 -9.11 -4.10 9.97
C ALA A 301 -9.74 -5.50 10.01
N MET A 302 -10.15 -5.98 11.19
CA MET A 302 -10.79 -7.29 11.35
C MET A 302 -12.13 -7.39 10.61
N ASP A 303 -12.80 -6.27 10.40
CA ASP A 303 -14.11 -6.18 9.74
C ASP A 303 -14.01 -5.67 8.30
N VAL A 304 -12.80 -5.44 7.78
CA VAL A 304 -12.59 -5.12 6.35
C VAL A 304 -13.03 -6.29 5.48
N ALA A 305 -13.78 -6.00 4.42
CA ALA A 305 -14.27 -7.00 3.49
C ALA A 305 -13.21 -7.30 2.42
N ILE A 306 -12.64 -8.51 2.47
CA ILE A 306 -11.57 -9.00 1.58
C ILE A 306 -12.10 -9.76 0.38
#